data_AF-A0A5U6FMM2-F1
#
_entry.id   AF-A0A5U6FMM2-F1
#
_cell.length_a   1.000
_cell.length_b   1.000
_cell.length_c   1.000
_cell.angle_alpha   90.00
_cell.angle_beta   90.00
_cell.angle_gamma   90.00
#
_symmetry.space_group_name_H-M   'P 1'
#
loop_
_entity.id
_entity.type
_entity.pdbx_description
1 polymer ?
#
loop_
_entity_poly.entity_id
_entity_poly.type
_entity_poly.pdbx_seq_one_letter_code
_entity_poly.pdbx_strand_id
1 'polypeptide(L)'
;LGVGEENITLAGVLYPELTGGKLTMTTLRLMAEEGRAWPLLDGTGMIYGMYVISKVSETGSIFFADGTPRKIDFTLSLIRVDESLAALYGDIGKQAESLIGKAGSMATKFTGMTGAG
;
A
#
# COMPACT_ATOMS: atom_id res chain seq x y z
N LEU A 1 0.38 -16.83 22.55
CA LEU A 1 -0.71 -16.74 21.56
C LEU A 1 -0.24 -15.76 20.51
N GLY A 2 0.13 -16.25 19.33
CA GLY A 2 0.72 -15.41 18.28
C GLY A 2 -0.29 -14.43 17.71
N VAL A 3 0.19 -13.28 17.24
CA VAL A 3 -0.64 -12.28 16.54
C VAL A 3 -1.15 -12.97 15.27
N GLY A 4 -2.41 -13.41 15.30
CA GLY A 4 -3.03 -14.04 14.13
C GLY A 4 -3.14 -13.03 12.99
N GLU A 5 -3.08 -13.50 11.75
CA GLU A 5 -3.27 -12.66 10.57
C GLU A 5 -4.57 -11.85 10.71
N GLU A 6 -4.43 -10.52 10.82
CA GLU A 6 -5.57 -9.64 10.94
C GLU A 6 -6.17 -9.42 9.53
N ASN A 7 -7.29 -10.10 9.29
CA ASN A 7 -8.06 -9.99 8.06
C ASN A 7 -9.20 -8.98 8.27
N ILE A 8 -9.19 -7.90 7.48
CA ILE A 8 -10.24 -6.88 7.50
C ILE A 8 -11.06 -6.99 6.22
N THR A 9 -12.37 -6.87 6.34
CA THR A 9 -13.28 -6.80 5.19
C THR A 9 -13.86 -5.39 5.09
N LEU A 10 -13.69 -4.76 3.94
CA LEU A 10 -14.24 -3.44 3.65
C LEU A 10 -15.31 -3.57 2.56
N ALA A 11 -16.54 -3.24 2.89
CA ALA A 11 -17.67 -3.27 1.96
C ALA A 11 -18.14 -1.84 1.66
N GLY A 12 -18.54 -1.60 0.43
CA GLY A 12 -19.03 -0.31 0.00
C GLY A 12 -19.91 -0.39 -1.23
N VAL A 13 -20.52 0.74 -1.57
CA VAL A 13 -21.36 0.88 -2.75
C VAL A 13 -20.87 2.07 -3.54
N LEU A 14 -20.60 1.86 -4.83
CA LEU A 14 -20.33 2.92 -5.79
C LEU A 14 -21.58 3.17 -6.63
N TYR A 15 -21.87 4.45 -6.84
CA TYR A 15 -22.86 4.92 -7.80
C TYR A 15 -22.07 5.63 -8.91
N PRO A 16 -21.77 4.97 -10.04
CA PRO A 16 -20.86 5.50 -11.07
C PRO A 16 -21.15 6.92 -11.54
N GLU A 17 -22.42 7.31 -11.56
CA GLU A 17 -22.88 8.67 -11.91
C GLU A 17 -22.42 9.75 -10.92
N LEU A 18 -22.11 9.37 -9.67
CA LEU A 18 -21.78 10.26 -8.56
C LEU A 18 -20.35 10.06 -8.04
N THR A 19 -19.85 8.81 -7.99
CA THR A 19 -18.61 8.45 -7.29
C THR A 19 -17.44 8.11 -8.21
N GLY A 20 -17.66 8.10 -9.52
CA GLY A 20 -16.79 7.38 -10.44
C GLY A 20 -17.01 5.87 -10.33
N GLY A 21 -17.12 5.20 -11.47
CA GLY A 21 -17.54 3.81 -11.54
C GLY A 21 -16.40 2.82 -11.76
N LYS A 22 -16.52 2.07 -12.86
CA LYS A 22 -15.63 0.97 -13.27
C LYS A 22 -14.13 1.27 -13.15
N LEU A 23 -13.71 2.51 -13.38
CA LEU A 23 -12.31 2.92 -13.25
C LEU A 23 -11.77 2.74 -11.83
N THR A 24 -12.55 3.13 -10.81
CA THR A 24 -12.16 2.97 -9.40
C THR A 24 -11.94 1.50 -9.05
N MET A 25 -12.84 0.63 -9.51
CA MET A 25 -12.72 -0.81 -9.30
C MET A 25 -11.55 -1.43 -10.09
N THR A 26 -11.26 -0.93 -11.30
CA THR A 26 -10.05 -1.31 -12.04
C THR A 26 -8.80 -0.95 -11.27
N THR A 27 -8.71 0.26 -10.69
CA THR A 27 -7.57 0.66 -9.86
C THR A 27 -7.40 -0.27 -8.66
N LEU A 28 -8.48 -0.61 -7.94
CA LEU A 28 -8.42 -1.54 -6.81
C LEU A 28 -7.96 -2.95 -7.24
N ARG A 29 -8.37 -3.41 -8.42
CA ARG A 29 -7.91 -4.69 -8.97
C ARG A 29 -6.42 -4.65 -9.32
N LEU A 30 -5.94 -3.57 -9.94
CA LEU A 30 -4.51 -3.38 -10.23
C LEU A 30 -3.67 -3.34 -8.95
N MET A 31 -4.13 -2.63 -7.92
CA MET A 31 -3.46 -2.59 -6.61
C MET A 31 -3.36 -3.97 -5.95
N ALA A 32 -4.39 -4.80 -6.11
CA ALA A 32 -4.39 -6.19 -5.65
C ALA A 32 -3.44 -7.07 -6.47
N GLU A 33 -3.42 -6.92 -7.79
CA GLU A 33 -2.51 -7.63 -8.70
C GLU A 33 -1.04 -7.27 -8.47
N GLU A 34 -0.76 -6.03 -8.06
CA GLU A 34 0.60 -5.60 -7.71
C GLU A 34 1.12 -6.32 -6.45
N GLY A 35 0.22 -6.84 -5.61
CA GLY A 35 0.56 -7.63 -4.42
C GLY A 35 1.34 -6.85 -3.34
N ARG A 36 1.43 -5.53 -3.47
CA ARG A 36 2.12 -4.65 -2.52
C ARG A 36 1.21 -4.25 -1.37
N ALA A 37 1.82 -3.91 -0.25
CA ALA A 37 1.12 -3.36 0.89
C ALA A 37 0.83 -1.87 0.67
N TRP A 38 -0.42 -1.47 0.93
CA TRP A 38 -0.92 -0.11 0.78
C TRP A 38 -1.33 0.45 2.14
N PRO A 39 -1.12 1.75 2.40
CA PRO A 39 -1.58 2.36 3.63
C PRO A 39 -3.11 2.44 3.63
N LEU A 40 -3.74 1.90 4.67
CA LEU A 40 -5.15 2.12 4.93
C LEU A 40 -5.31 3.37 5.80
N LEU A 41 -6.03 4.36 5.27
CA LEU A 41 -6.27 5.64 5.94
C LEU A 41 -7.74 6.05 5.83
N ASP A 42 -8.25 6.74 6.85
CA ASP A 42 -9.59 7.34 6.82
C ASP A 42 -9.57 8.79 6.29
N GLY A 43 -10.77 9.36 6.16
CA GLY A 43 -10.96 10.76 5.75
C GLY A 43 -10.49 11.80 6.77
N THR A 44 -10.08 11.40 7.97
CA THR A 44 -9.45 12.30 8.96
C THR A 44 -7.92 12.34 8.82
N GLY A 45 -7.35 11.43 8.03
CA GLY A 45 -5.91 11.28 7.83
C GLY A 45 -5.26 10.29 8.78
N MET A 46 -6.03 9.54 9.57
CA MET A 46 -5.49 8.51 10.46
C MET A 46 -5.09 7.28 9.65
N ILE A 47 -3.84 6.81 9.83
CA ILE A 47 -3.33 5.60 9.19
C ILE A 47 -3.53 4.42 10.14
N TYR A 48 -4.29 3.42 9.71
CA TYR A 48 -4.55 2.19 10.48
C TYR A 48 -3.46 1.14 10.32
N GLY A 49 -2.66 1.22 9.27
CA GLY A 49 -1.56 0.30 9.00
C GLY A 49 -1.39 0.01 7.51
N MET A 50 -0.52 -0.96 7.21
CA MET A 50 -0.23 -1.41 5.85
C MET A 50 -0.96 -2.73 5.55
N TYR A 51 -1.69 -2.75 4.44
CA TYR A 51 -2.55 -3.86 4.06
C TYR A 51 -2.32 -4.30 2.62
N VAL A 52 -2.28 -5.60 2.39
CA VAL A 52 -2.36 -6.18 1.04
C VAL A 52 -3.81 -6.48 0.73
N ILE A 53 -4.24 -6.17 -0.49
CA ILE A 53 -5.57 -6.52 -0.98
C ILE A 53 -5.51 -7.97 -1.45
N SER A 54 -6.11 -8.89 -0.69
CA SER A 54 -6.11 -10.32 -1.01
C SER A 54 -7.25 -10.73 -1.94
N LYS A 55 -8.36 -9.99 -1.90
CA LYS A 55 -9.52 -10.27 -2.76
C LYS A 55 -10.30 -8.99 -3.05
N VAL A 56 -10.71 -8.85 -4.30
CA VAL A 56 -11.66 -7.83 -4.75
C VAL A 56 -12.88 -8.55 -5.33
N SER A 57 -14.06 -8.25 -4.81
CA SER A 57 -15.33 -8.73 -5.35
C SER A 57 -16.25 -7.55 -5.64
N GLU A 58 -16.93 -7.58 -6.77
CA GLU A 58 -17.90 -6.56 -7.16
C GLU A 58 -19.13 -7.21 -7.77
N THR A 59 -20.29 -6.60 -7.55
CA THR A 59 -21.57 -7.00 -8.14
C THR A 59 -22.26 -5.75 -8.65
N GLY A 60 -22.42 -5.68 -9.98
CA GLY A 60 -23.20 -4.63 -10.63
C GLY A 60 -24.70 -4.89 -10.49
N SER A 61 -25.46 -3.85 -10.21
CA SER A 61 -26.92 -3.87 -10.19
C SER A 61 -27.48 -2.58 -10.79
N ILE A 62 -28.74 -2.62 -11.24
CA ILE A 62 -29.43 -1.51 -11.93
C ILE A 62 -28.64 -1.08 -13.16
N PHE A 63 -28.94 -1.67 -14.32
CA PHE A 63 -28.16 -1.42 -15.54
C PHE A 63 -28.82 -0.38 -16.44
N PHE A 64 -28.00 0.44 -17.10
CA PHE A 64 -28.41 1.20 -18.26
C PHE A 64 -28.68 0.29 -19.46
N ALA A 65 -29.32 0.83 -20.50
CA ALA A 65 -29.63 0.09 -21.73
C ALA A 65 -28.39 -0.41 -22.48
N ASP A 66 -27.23 0.22 -22.26
CA ASP A 66 -25.93 -0.18 -22.79
C ASP A 66 -25.23 -1.29 -21.95
N GLY A 67 -25.85 -1.72 -20.84
CA GLY A 67 -25.30 -2.70 -19.91
C GLY A 67 -24.35 -2.14 -18.86
N THR A 68 -24.17 -0.81 -18.79
CA THR A 68 -23.35 -0.18 -17.75
C THR A 68 -24.08 -0.21 -16.39
N PRO A 69 -23.47 -0.71 -15.31
CA PRO A 69 -24.10 -0.72 -13.99
C PRO A 69 -24.20 0.70 -13.42
N ARG A 70 -25.35 1.02 -12.82
CA ARG A 70 -25.64 2.28 -12.09
C ARG A 70 -25.40 2.16 -10.60
N LYS A 71 -25.30 0.94 -10.09
CA LYS A 71 -24.90 0.62 -8.73
C LYS A 71 -23.89 -0.53 -8.77
N ILE A 72 -22.81 -0.39 -8.03
CA ILE A 72 -21.79 -1.43 -7.88
C ILE A 72 -21.58 -1.66 -6.39
N ASP A 73 -22.03 -2.81 -5.89
CA ASP A 73 -21.72 -3.28 -4.54
C ASP A 73 -20.34 -3.95 -4.59
N PHE A 74 -19.40 -3.54 -3.74
CA PHE A 74 -18.06 -4.11 -3.70
C PHE A 74 -17.66 -4.56 -2.31
N THR A 75 -16.75 -5.53 -2.27
CA THR A 75 -16.15 -6.04 -1.04
C THR A 75 -14.66 -6.29 -1.28
N LEU A 76 -13.84 -5.74 -0.40
CA LEU A 76 -12.40 -5.92 -0.35
C LEU A 76 -12.05 -6.78 0.85
N SER A 77 -11.24 -7.81 0.64
CA SER A 77 -10.56 -8.51 1.72
C SER A 77 -9.13 -7.99 1.80
N LEU A 78 -8.75 -7.52 2.98
CA LEU A 78 -7.47 -6.91 3.28
C LEU A 78 -6.76 -7.76 4.32
N ILE A 79 -5.49 -8.05 4.08
CA ILE A 79 -4.62 -8.75 5.04
C ILE A 79 -3.64 -7.72 5.58
N ARG A 80 -3.63 -7.55 6.89
CA ARG A 80 -2.66 -6.70 7.55
C ARG A 80 -1.27 -7.32 7.43
N VAL A 81 -0.32 -6.56 6.91
CA VAL A 81 1.03 -7.09 6.65
C VAL A 81 1.97 -6.90 7.82
N ASP A 82 1.65 -5.98 8.75
CA ASP A 82 2.43 -5.64 9.94
C ASP A 82 3.89 -6.08 9.87
N GLU A 83 4.69 -5.31 9.13
CA GLU A 83 6.03 -5.09 9.65
C GLU A 83 5.80 -4.38 10.97
N SER A 84 6.25 -4.98 12.08
CA SER A 84 6.35 -4.28 13.35
C SER A 84 6.82 -2.85 13.06
N LEU A 85 6.23 -1.81 13.68
CA LEU A 85 6.78 -0.45 13.56
C LEU A 85 8.30 -0.45 13.80
N ALA A 86 8.81 -1.38 14.62
CA ALA A 86 10.24 -1.61 14.83
C ALA A 86 11.01 -2.09 13.58
N ALA A 87 10.39 -2.85 12.66
CA ALA A 87 10.97 -3.21 11.37
C ALA A 87 11.05 -1.99 10.44
N LEU A 88 10.00 -1.16 10.38
CA LEU A 88 10.03 0.09 9.61
C LEU A 88 11.09 1.07 10.15
N TYR A 89 11.17 1.27 11.47
CA TYR A 89 12.23 2.07 12.09
C TYR A 89 13.62 1.41 11.97
N GLY A 90 13.68 0.09 12.01
CA GLY A 90 14.91 -0.69 11.87
C GLY A 90 15.51 -0.60 10.47
N ASP A 91 14.67 -0.61 9.43
CA ASP A 91 15.12 -0.44 8.05
C ASP A 91 15.54 1.00 7.75
N ILE A 92 14.89 2.00 8.36
CA ILE A 92 15.35 3.39 8.28
C ILE A 92 16.70 3.57 8.98
N GLY A 93 16.88 2.96 10.17
CA GLY A 93 18.15 2.98 10.89
C GLY A 93 19.30 2.35 10.11
N LYS A 94 19.07 1.15 9.53
CA LYS A 94 20.05 0.47 8.68
C LYS A 94 20.38 1.24 7.40
N GLN A 95 19.39 1.91 6.80
CA GLN A 95 19.63 2.78 5.65
C GLN A 95 20.50 3.99 6.03
N ALA A 96 20.27 4.61 7.18
CA ALA A 96 21.09 5.71 7.67
C ALA A 96 22.55 5.28 7.96
N GLU A 97 22.75 4.14 8.61
CA GLU A 97 24.09 3.57 8.87
C GLU A 97 24.84 3.24 7.58
N SER A 98 24.15 2.71 6.56
CA SER A 98 24.73 2.43 5.25
C SER A 98 25.21 3.71 4.54
N LEU A 99 24.45 4.81 4.65
CA LEU A 99 24.82 6.09 4.07
C LEU A 99 26.02 6.72 4.80
N ILE A 100 26.05 6.67 6.13
CA ILE A 100 27.17 7.16 6.93
C ILE A 100 28.43 6.34 6.67
N GLY A 101 28.30 5.00 6.62
CA GLY A 101 29.40 4.10 6.29
C GLY A 101 29.98 4.36 4.89
N LYS A 102 29.11 4.61 3.89
CA LYS A 102 29.52 4.99 2.52
C LYS A 102 30.18 6.38 2.48
N ALA A 103 29.65 7.36 3.20
CA ALA A 103 30.25 8.70 3.26
C ALA A 103 31.63 8.67 3.94
N GLY A 104 31.77 7.94 5.05
CA GLY A 104 33.04 7.76 5.73
C GLY A 104 34.09 7.06 4.87
N SER A 105 33.72 5.97 4.19
CA SER A 105 34.63 5.25 3.30
C SER A 105 35.00 6.04 2.04
N MET A 106 34.11 6.89 1.52
CA MET A 106 34.42 7.85 0.46
C MET A 106 35.40 8.94 0.92
N ALA A 107 35.23 9.48 2.14
CA ALA A 107 36.15 10.47 2.70
C ALA A 107 37.56 9.89 2.90
N THR A 108 37.69 8.69 3.46
CA THR A 108 38.99 8.01 3.62
C THR A 108 39.67 7.75 2.28
N LYS A 109 38.90 7.36 1.26
CA LYS A 109 39.43 7.10 -0.09
C LYS A 109 39.91 8.39 -0.78
N PHE A 110 39.23 9.51 -0.56
CA PHE A 110 39.63 10.81 -1.08
C PHE A 110 40.91 11.33 -0.41
N THR A 111 41.02 11.25 0.93
CA THR A 111 42.23 11.65 1.66
C THR A 111 43.45 10.81 1.27
N GLY A 112 43.25 9.51 1.03
CA GLY A 112 44.32 8.63 0.53
C GLY A 112 44.77 8.95 -0.91
N MET A 113 43.93 9.60 -1.72
CA MET A 113 44.25 9.97 -3.10
C MET A 113 44.90 11.36 -3.20
N THR A 114 44.70 12.24 -2.22
CA THR A 114 45.32 13.58 -2.15
C THR A 114 46.60 13.61 -1.29
N GLY A 115 46.88 12.55 -0.53
CA GLY A 115 48.04 12.44 0.37
C GLY A 115 49.23 11.63 -0.17
N ALA A 116 49.17 11.17 -1.41
CA ALA A 116 50.28 10.53 -2.11
C ALA A 116 50.78 11.46 -3.23
N GLY A 117 51.49 12.52 -2.84
CA GLY A 117 52.16 13.49 -3.70
C GLY A 117 53.21 14.25 -2.89
#